data_AF-A0A1F4F8I2-F1
#
_entry.id   AF-A0A1F4F8I2-F1
#
_cell.length_a   1.000
_cell.length_b   1.000
_cell.length_c   1.000
_cell.angle_alpha   90.00
_cell.angle_beta   90.00
_cell.angle_gamma   90.00
#
_symmetry.space_group_name_H-M   'P 1'
#
loop_
_entity.id
_entity.type
_entity.pdbx_description
1 polymer ?
#
loop_
_entity_poly.entity_id
_entity_poly.type
_entity_poly.pdbx_seq_one_letter_code
_entity_poly.pdbx_strand_id
1 'polypeptide(L)'
;MASARRRPAATWRLRKEGFGKLERQAFEGLESWRPALSLQGTAYKNKLREKQFRDSIRRELAQPAHFRLFNGEWDKVTVVESARRQLEQSSIAELARAAGGDPLDTMLDLALEEDLATVFSALLLNSDEAAVGRMLRHPASLVSLSDAGAHLTFFNDAGYGLHLLGHWVRGLGALTLEEAARRLTSHPARVFGIRERGALKPGYHADLLLFDPASVGRGPKQRVFDLPGGHARLTTPALGVESVGVNGVRLEGEARAGRLLRHFSA
;
A
#
# COMPACT_ATOMS: atom_id res chain seq x y z
N MET A 1 -59.42 -5.35 -2.60
CA MET A 1 -58.15 -6.12 -2.67
C MET A 1 -56.98 -5.15 -2.63
N ALA A 2 -55.90 -5.53 -1.95
CA ALA A 2 -55.06 -4.66 -1.15
C ALA A 2 -54.09 -3.73 -1.90
N SER A 3 -53.96 -2.52 -1.35
CA SER A 3 -52.94 -1.51 -1.64
C SER A 3 -51.55 -2.02 -1.23
N ALA A 4 -50.67 -2.27 -2.21
CA ALA A 4 -49.28 -2.60 -1.96
C ALA A 4 -48.45 -1.31 -1.83
N ARG A 5 -48.38 -0.77 -0.62
CA ARG A 5 -47.37 0.24 -0.26
C ARG A 5 -45.98 -0.40 -0.38
N ARG A 6 -45.20 0.01 -1.39
CA ARG A 6 -43.76 -0.29 -1.46
C ARG A 6 -43.10 0.32 -0.23
N ARG A 7 -42.64 -0.53 0.69
CA ARG A 7 -41.71 -0.15 1.75
C ARG A 7 -40.41 0.34 1.10
N PRO A 8 -39.83 1.48 1.49
CA PRO A 8 -38.50 1.83 1.01
C PRO A 8 -37.51 0.80 1.55
N ALA A 9 -36.75 0.21 0.64
CA ALA A 9 -35.67 -0.72 0.96
C ALA A 9 -34.72 -0.02 1.94
N ALA A 10 -34.55 -0.63 3.11
CA ALA A 10 -33.56 -0.21 4.09
C ALA A 10 -32.19 -0.18 3.40
N THR A 11 -31.67 1.02 3.18
CA THR A 11 -30.31 1.22 2.71
C THR A 11 -29.40 0.81 3.87
N TRP A 12 -28.84 -0.40 3.79
CA TRP A 12 -27.84 -0.90 4.71
C TRP A 12 -26.58 -0.03 4.60
N ARG A 13 -26.53 1.06 5.38
CA ARG A 13 -25.29 1.80 5.61
C ARG A 13 -24.40 0.92 6.48
N LEU A 14 -23.52 0.15 5.85
CA LEU A 14 -22.33 -0.39 6.51
C LEU A 14 -21.39 0.78 6.86
N ARG A 15 -21.73 1.55 7.90
CA ARG A 15 -20.76 2.37 8.61
C ARG A 15 -19.96 1.43 9.52
N LYS A 16 -18.95 0.76 8.96
CA LYS A 16 -17.85 0.24 9.79
C LYS A 16 -16.92 1.40 10.10
N GLU A 17 -17.36 2.14 11.12
CA GLU A 17 -16.59 2.76 12.21
C GLU A 17 -15.16 3.25 11.92
N GLY A 18 -14.96 4.54 12.18
CA GLY A 18 -13.70 5.25 12.16
C GLY A 18 -12.68 4.63 13.12
N PHE A 19 -11.73 3.92 12.51
CA PHE A 19 -10.30 3.81 12.77
C PHE A 19 -9.84 2.78 11.74
N GLY A 20 -8.91 3.15 10.86
CA GLY A 20 -8.49 2.28 9.76
C GLY A 20 -8.05 0.92 10.33
N LYS A 21 -8.59 -0.19 9.82
CA LYS A 21 -8.21 -1.54 10.27
C LYS A 21 -6.68 -1.79 10.24
N LEU A 22 -5.93 -1.03 9.42
CA LEU A 22 -4.47 -1.06 9.36
C LEU A 22 -3.78 -0.50 10.63
N GLU A 23 -4.39 0.48 11.28
CA GLU A 23 -3.82 1.18 12.43
C GLU A 23 -3.80 0.29 13.68
N ARG A 24 -4.79 -0.60 13.80
CA ARG A 24 -4.78 -1.64 14.83
C ARG A 24 -3.68 -2.67 14.58
N GLN A 25 -3.50 -3.10 13.33
CA GLN A 25 -2.59 -4.19 12.97
C GLN A 25 -1.10 -3.88 13.24
N ALA A 26 -0.67 -2.63 13.06
CA ALA A 26 0.71 -2.24 13.35
C ALA A 26 1.07 -2.43 14.83
N PHE A 27 0.11 -2.18 15.73
CA PHE A 27 0.29 -2.30 17.19
C PHE A 27 -0.30 -3.58 17.79
N GLU A 28 -1.07 -4.37 17.03
CA GLU A 28 -1.66 -5.64 17.48
C GLU A 28 -0.63 -6.65 17.99
N GLY A 29 0.61 -6.57 17.49
CA GLY A 29 1.73 -7.38 17.97
C GLY A 29 2.33 -6.93 19.30
N LEU A 30 1.91 -5.79 19.85
CA LEU A 30 2.38 -5.28 21.14
C LEU A 30 1.52 -5.80 22.29
N GLU A 31 2.15 -6.33 23.32
CA GLU A 31 1.44 -6.79 24.53
C GLU A 31 0.71 -5.63 25.22
N SER A 32 1.37 -4.47 25.29
CA SER A 32 0.82 -3.23 25.84
C SER A 32 -0.41 -2.71 25.09
N TRP A 33 -0.59 -3.08 23.82
CA TRP A 33 -1.74 -2.65 23.01
C TRP A 33 -2.98 -3.54 23.20
N ARG A 34 -2.80 -4.78 23.68
CA ARG A 34 -3.90 -5.76 23.86
C ARG A 34 -5.13 -5.21 24.60
N PRO A 35 -5.01 -4.39 25.66
CA PRO A 35 -6.17 -3.82 26.36
C PRO A 35 -7.08 -2.94 25.49
N ALA A 36 -6.58 -2.39 24.39
CA ALA A 36 -7.37 -1.55 23.48
C ALA A 36 -8.13 -2.38 22.43
N LEU A 37 -7.69 -3.61 22.13
CA LEU A 37 -8.24 -4.44 21.04
C LEU A 37 -9.72 -4.80 21.23
N SER A 38 -10.17 -4.95 22.47
CA SER A 38 -11.57 -5.29 22.80
C SER A 38 -12.48 -4.07 22.97
N LEU A 39 -11.94 -2.85 22.93
CA LEU A 39 -12.70 -1.62 23.16
C LEU A 39 -13.22 -1.05 21.84
N GLN A 40 -14.33 -0.32 21.93
CA GLN A 40 -14.96 0.37 20.79
C GLN A 40 -15.45 1.76 21.21
N GLY A 41 -15.72 2.62 20.21
CA GLY A 41 -16.32 3.94 20.41
C GLY A 41 -15.58 4.80 21.45
N THR A 42 -16.34 5.39 22.37
CA THR A 42 -15.80 6.28 23.42
C THR A 42 -14.83 5.57 24.35
N ALA A 43 -15.06 4.30 24.70
CA ALA A 43 -14.17 3.54 25.57
C ALA A 43 -12.79 3.35 24.93
N TYR A 44 -12.75 3.06 23.62
CA TYR A 44 -11.50 2.97 22.87
C TYR A 44 -10.77 4.32 22.82
N LYS A 45 -11.48 5.40 22.47
CA LYS A 45 -10.91 6.77 22.45
C LYS A 45 -10.36 7.19 23.81
N ASN A 46 -11.05 6.85 24.91
CA ASN A 46 -10.58 7.13 26.25
C ASN A 46 -9.31 6.34 26.57
N LYS A 47 -9.25 5.06 26.19
CA LYS A 47 -8.05 4.24 26.38
C LYS A 47 -6.83 4.83 25.67
N LEU A 48 -7.01 5.28 24.42
CA LEU A 48 -5.94 5.94 23.66
C LEU A 48 -5.47 7.27 24.28
N ARG A 49 -6.25 7.91 25.15
CA ARG A 49 -5.85 9.15 25.87
C ARG A 49 -5.10 8.87 27.16
N GLU A 50 -5.16 7.65 27.69
CA GLU A 50 -4.54 7.34 28.99
C GLU A 50 -3.02 7.41 28.90
N LYS A 51 -2.41 8.33 29.67
CA LYS A 51 -0.95 8.46 29.75
C LYS A 51 -0.27 7.13 30.11
N GLN A 52 -0.84 6.39 31.07
CA GLN A 52 -0.28 5.10 31.49
C GLN A 52 -0.28 4.07 30.35
N PHE A 53 -1.30 4.08 29.49
CA PHE A 53 -1.38 3.22 28.31
C PHE A 53 -0.31 3.58 27.28
N ARG A 54 -0.20 4.86 26.93
CA ARG A 54 0.85 5.35 26.00
C ARG A 54 2.26 5.09 26.51
N ASP A 55 2.50 5.32 27.80
CA ASP A 55 3.79 5.04 28.44
C ASP A 55 4.13 3.55 28.41
N SER A 56 3.15 2.65 28.50
CA SER A 56 3.38 1.21 28.42
C SER A 56 3.83 0.77 27.03
N ILE A 57 3.24 1.33 25.98
CA ILE A 57 3.63 1.12 24.58
C ILE A 57 5.04 1.64 24.33
N ARG A 58 5.35 2.85 24.81
CA ARG A 58 6.68 3.45 24.67
C ARG A 58 7.76 2.59 25.33
N ARG A 59 7.49 2.09 26.54
CA ARG A 59 8.42 1.19 27.25
C ARG A 59 8.63 -0.12 26.48
N GLU A 60 7.58 -0.69 25.91
CA GLU A 60 7.69 -1.93 25.13
C GLU A 60 8.48 -1.71 23.82
N LEU A 61 8.21 -0.64 23.09
CA LEU A 61 8.94 -0.30 21.86
C LEU A 61 10.43 -0.03 22.11
N ALA A 62 10.79 0.50 23.28
CA ALA A 62 12.18 0.72 23.67
C ALA A 62 12.95 -0.58 24.00
N GLN A 63 12.24 -1.70 24.23
CA GLN A 63 12.87 -2.99 24.49
C GLN A 63 13.21 -3.71 23.17
N PRO A 64 14.36 -4.40 23.10
CA PRO A 64 14.66 -5.25 21.96
C PRO A 64 13.67 -6.40 21.87
N ALA A 65 13.26 -6.74 20.65
CA ALA A 65 12.40 -7.89 20.38
C ALA A 65 13.04 -8.77 19.29
N HIS A 66 12.97 -10.08 19.46
CA HIS A 66 13.45 -11.03 18.45
C HIS A 66 12.57 -11.00 17.19
N PHE A 67 11.25 -10.88 17.37
CA PHE A 67 10.30 -10.73 16.29
C PHE A 67 9.16 -9.81 16.73
N ARG A 68 9.01 -8.70 16.02
CA ARG A 68 7.91 -7.76 16.18
C ARG A 68 7.74 -6.99 14.88
N LEU A 69 6.47 -6.81 14.48
CA LEU A 69 6.12 -6.22 13.19
C LEU A 69 6.44 -4.73 13.10
N PHE A 70 6.36 -4.01 14.22
CA PHE A 70 6.66 -2.59 14.31
C PHE A 70 7.63 -2.31 15.46
N ASN A 71 8.78 -1.71 15.16
CA ASN A 71 9.85 -1.45 16.14
C ASN A 71 10.08 0.05 16.34
N GLY A 72 9.06 0.87 16.09
CA GLY A 72 9.15 2.32 16.29
C GLY A 72 9.82 3.07 15.13
N GLU A 73 9.82 2.51 13.92
CA GLU A 73 10.26 3.19 12.70
C GLU A 73 9.23 4.26 12.27
N TRP A 74 9.07 5.31 13.09
CA TRP A 74 8.08 6.38 12.92
C TRP A 74 8.30 7.24 11.67
N ASP A 75 9.52 7.23 11.12
CA ASP A 75 9.86 7.80 9.81
C ASP A 75 9.15 7.06 8.66
N LYS A 76 8.74 5.80 8.92
CA LYS A 76 8.08 4.92 7.95
C LYS A 76 6.58 4.84 8.15
N VAL A 77 6.02 5.63 9.06
CA VAL A 77 4.58 5.80 9.27
C VAL A 77 4.19 7.16 8.70
N THR A 78 3.35 7.17 7.67
CA THR A 78 2.96 8.38 6.92
C THR A 78 1.46 8.62 6.96
N VAL A 79 1.04 9.88 7.02
CA VAL A 79 -0.36 10.28 6.89
C VAL A 79 -0.80 10.15 5.43
N VAL A 80 -1.85 9.39 5.15
CA VAL A 80 -2.40 9.21 3.79
C VAL A 80 -3.63 10.08 3.56
N GLU A 81 -4.50 10.21 4.56
CA GLU A 81 -5.73 10.99 4.50
C GLU A 81 -5.95 11.64 5.87
N SER A 82 -6.26 12.94 5.88
CA SER A 82 -6.48 13.71 7.09
C SER A 82 -7.44 14.88 6.80
N ALA A 83 -8.20 15.31 7.81
CA ALA A 83 -8.96 16.56 7.72
C ALA A 83 -8.03 17.78 7.54
N ARG A 84 -6.78 17.67 8.00
CA ARG A 84 -5.68 18.62 7.80
C ARG A 84 -4.81 18.20 6.62
N ARG A 85 -5.27 18.47 5.39
CA ARG A 85 -4.63 18.02 4.14
C ARG A 85 -3.14 18.36 4.02
N GLN A 86 -2.68 19.43 4.65
CA GLN A 86 -1.26 19.81 4.67
C GLN A 86 -0.35 18.82 5.39
N LEU A 87 -0.91 17.90 6.21
CA LEU A 87 -0.16 16.85 6.89
C LEU A 87 -0.01 15.59 6.03
N GLU A 88 -0.80 15.46 4.97
CA GLU A 88 -0.74 14.29 4.08
C GLU A 88 0.67 14.13 3.49
N GLN A 89 1.10 12.88 3.34
CA GLN A 89 2.42 12.44 2.91
C GLN A 89 3.57 12.76 3.87
N SER A 90 3.34 13.47 4.98
CA SER A 90 4.35 13.65 6.03
C SER A 90 4.47 12.39 6.89
N SER A 91 5.68 12.08 7.34
CA SER A 91 5.91 11.03 8.34
C SER A 91 5.54 11.48 9.75
N ILE A 92 5.14 10.55 10.61
CA ILE A 92 4.87 10.85 12.03
C ILE A 92 6.12 11.37 12.73
N ALA A 93 7.30 10.85 12.39
CA ALA A 93 8.56 11.36 12.94
C ALA A 93 8.81 12.83 12.59
N GLU A 94 8.51 13.26 11.36
CA GLU A 94 8.64 14.67 10.96
C GLU A 94 7.64 15.56 11.70
N LEU A 95 6.37 15.13 11.77
CA LEU A 95 5.32 15.87 12.46
C LEU A 95 5.63 16.03 13.96
N ALA A 96 6.08 14.94 14.60
CA ALA A 96 6.46 14.96 16.01
C ALA A 96 7.64 15.89 16.27
N ARG A 97 8.67 15.85 15.41
CA ARG A 97 9.84 16.73 15.51
C ARG A 97 9.45 18.20 15.35
N ALA A 98 8.58 18.52 14.40
CA ALA A 98 8.09 19.88 14.18
C ALA A 98 7.29 20.42 15.38
N ALA A 99 6.55 19.54 16.07
CA ALA A 99 5.78 19.88 17.26
C ALA A 99 6.58 19.79 18.58
N GLY A 100 7.83 19.30 18.56
CA GLY A 100 8.61 19.03 19.77
C GLY A 100 8.05 17.91 20.64
N GLY A 101 7.29 16.99 20.04
CA GLY A 101 6.54 15.93 20.73
C GLY A 101 7.10 14.53 20.50
N ASP A 102 6.49 13.56 21.18
CA ASP A 102 6.75 12.14 20.96
C ASP A 102 5.94 11.62 19.75
N PRO A 103 6.51 10.75 18.90
CA PRO A 103 5.82 10.21 17.73
C PRO A 103 4.54 9.43 18.03
N LEU A 104 4.51 8.63 19.10
CA LEU A 104 3.31 7.88 19.48
C LEU A 104 2.20 8.85 19.89
N ASP A 105 2.54 9.84 20.72
CA ASP A 105 1.59 10.87 21.15
C ASP A 105 1.06 11.64 19.94
N THR A 106 1.94 12.09 19.06
CA THR A 106 1.59 12.83 17.84
C THR A 106 0.61 12.05 16.95
N MET A 107 0.86 10.77 16.71
CA MET A 107 -0.02 9.92 15.91
C MET A 107 -1.39 9.73 16.59
N LEU A 108 -1.41 9.39 17.88
CA LEU A 108 -2.64 9.14 18.61
C LEU A 108 -3.49 10.40 18.77
N ASP A 109 -2.84 11.55 19.04
CA ASP A 109 -3.53 12.83 19.19
C ASP A 109 -4.14 13.28 17.87
N LEU A 110 -3.39 13.21 16.75
CA LEU A 110 -3.93 13.49 15.42
C LEU A 110 -5.16 12.61 15.13
N ALA A 111 -5.06 11.31 15.40
CA ALA A 111 -6.17 10.42 15.15
C ALA A 111 -7.38 10.70 16.05
N LEU A 112 -7.15 11.03 17.33
CA LEU A 112 -8.21 11.37 18.28
C LEU A 112 -8.89 12.71 17.96
N GLU A 113 -8.13 13.70 17.50
CA GLU A 113 -8.64 15.01 17.05
C GLU A 113 -9.57 14.89 15.85
N GLU A 114 -9.30 13.93 14.96
CA GLU A 114 -10.09 13.68 13.75
C GLU A 114 -11.11 12.55 13.93
N ASP A 115 -11.54 12.28 15.16
CA ASP A 115 -12.54 11.25 15.49
C ASP A 115 -12.20 9.86 14.91
N LEU A 116 -10.91 9.52 14.87
CA LEU A 116 -10.38 8.27 14.31
C LEU A 116 -10.58 8.14 12.79
N ALA A 117 -10.74 9.26 12.08
CA ALA A 117 -10.91 9.29 10.62
C ALA A 117 -9.60 9.43 9.84
N THR A 118 -8.51 9.88 10.47
CA THR A 118 -7.18 9.92 9.85
C THR A 118 -6.78 8.53 9.38
N VAL A 119 -6.04 8.46 8.27
CA VAL A 119 -5.54 7.20 7.71
C VAL A 119 -4.03 7.24 7.70
N PHE A 120 -3.42 6.28 8.39
CA PHE A 120 -1.97 6.09 8.34
C PHE A 120 -1.59 4.90 7.44
N SER A 121 -0.39 4.97 6.86
CA SER A 121 0.26 3.85 6.19
C SER A 121 1.65 3.64 6.78
N ALA A 122 1.99 2.40 7.07
CA ALA A 122 3.29 2.02 7.64
C ALA A 122 4.02 1.04 6.71
N LEU A 123 5.32 1.25 6.51
CA LEU A 123 6.20 0.25 5.89
C LEU A 123 6.74 -0.70 6.97
N LEU A 124 6.00 -1.78 7.22
CA LEU A 124 6.24 -2.72 8.31
C LEU A 124 7.20 -3.86 7.97
N LEU A 125 7.30 -4.22 6.69
CA LEU A 125 8.13 -5.31 6.20
C LEU A 125 9.04 -4.79 5.09
N ASN A 126 10.20 -5.45 4.91
CA ASN A 126 11.16 -5.09 3.88
C ASN A 126 11.53 -3.59 3.94
N SER A 127 11.67 -3.08 5.16
CA SER A 127 11.83 -1.64 5.42
C SER A 127 13.30 -1.20 5.41
N ASP A 128 14.25 -2.12 5.49
CA ASP A 128 15.69 -1.86 5.28
C ASP A 128 15.98 -1.89 3.78
N GLU A 129 16.12 -0.70 3.19
CA GLU A 129 16.36 -0.57 1.76
C GLU A 129 17.70 -1.18 1.31
N ALA A 130 18.72 -1.15 2.16
CA ALA A 130 20.02 -1.75 1.83
C ALA A 130 19.89 -3.27 1.77
N ALA A 131 19.16 -3.88 2.71
CA ALA A 131 18.84 -5.30 2.67
C ALA A 131 17.98 -5.67 1.46
N VAL A 132 16.92 -4.90 1.18
CA VAL A 132 16.06 -5.13 0.02
C VAL A 132 16.82 -4.97 -1.29
N GLY A 133 17.69 -3.97 -1.41
CA GLY A 133 18.55 -3.81 -2.58
C GLY A 133 19.42 -5.03 -2.85
N ARG A 134 20.00 -5.64 -1.80
CA ARG A 134 20.74 -6.91 -1.92
C ARG A 134 19.84 -8.05 -2.40
N MET A 135 18.64 -8.18 -1.84
CA MET A 135 17.68 -9.20 -2.23
C MET A 135 17.21 -9.02 -3.68
N LEU A 136 16.93 -7.80 -4.12
CA LEU A 136 16.51 -7.48 -5.50
C LEU A 136 17.58 -7.89 -6.52
N ARG A 137 18.87 -7.70 -6.18
CA ARG A 137 20.00 -8.09 -7.04
C ARG A 137 20.28 -9.59 -7.03
N HIS A 138 19.85 -10.31 -5.99
CA HIS A 138 20.17 -11.73 -5.86
C HIS A 138 19.67 -12.55 -7.07
N PRO A 139 20.47 -13.48 -7.64
CA PRO A 139 20.10 -14.20 -8.85
C PRO A 139 18.88 -15.11 -8.67
N ALA A 140 18.65 -15.62 -7.45
CA ALA A 140 17.48 -16.42 -7.11
C ALA A 140 16.24 -15.58 -6.76
N SER A 141 16.33 -14.26 -6.81
CA SER A 141 15.20 -13.38 -6.49
C SER A 141 14.30 -13.16 -7.70
N LEU A 142 13.00 -13.36 -7.48
CA LEU A 142 11.98 -13.03 -8.45
C LEU A 142 11.25 -11.78 -8.00
N VAL A 143 11.24 -10.74 -8.84
CA VAL A 143 10.38 -9.56 -8.63
C VAL A 143 8.98 -9.96 -9.08
N SER A 144 8.30 -10.70 -8.23
CA SER A 144 6.90 -11.07 -8.42
C SER A 144 6.21 -11.16 -7.07
N LEU A 145 5.35 -10.19 -6.77
CA LEU A 145 4.21 -10.38 -5.91
C LEU A 145 3.42 -9.07 -5.97
N SER A 146 2.20 -9.15 -6.48
CA SER A 146 1.25 -8.07 -6.35
C SER A 146 0.08 -8.67 -5.59
N ASP A 147 0.04 -8.49 -4.27
CA ASP A 147 -1.17 -8.72 -3.48
C ASP A 147 -2.21 -7.59 -3.71
N ALA A 148 -2.10 -6.93 -4.87
CA ALA A 148 -2.99 -5.87 -5.31
C ALA A 148 -4.35 -6.47 -5.64
N GLY A 149 -5.28 -6.27 -4.72
CA GLY A 149 -6.67 -6.73 -4.87
C GLY A 149 -7.23 -7.39 -3.63
N ALA A 150 -6.41 -8.03 -2.79
CA ALA A 150 -6.88 -8.70 -1.58
C ALA A 150 -7.18 -7.72 -0.44
N HIS A 151 -6.41 -6.62 -0.40
CA HIS A 151 -6.38 -5.68 0.72
C HIS A 151 -6.56 -4.23 0.24
N LEU A 152 -7.50 -3.99 -0.69
CA LEU A 152 -7.68 -2.71 -1.38
C LEU A 152 -7.90 -1.50 -0.47
N THR A 153 -8.46 -1.66 0.73
CA THR A 153 -8.64 -0.56 1.70
C THR A 153 -7.39 -0.26 2.53
N PHE A 154 -6.36 -1.11 2.43
CA PHE A 154 -5.23 -1.19 3.36
C PHE A 154 -3.90 -0.79 2.72
N PHE A 155 -3.60 -1.35 1.55
CA PHE A 155 -2.43 -1.01 0.77
C PHE A 155 -2.71 -1.26 -0.72
N ASN A 156 -1.86 -0.67 -1.56
CA ASN A 156 -1.91 -0.86 -3.00
C ASN A 156 -0.52 -1.16 -3.53
N ASP A 157 -0.28 -2.44 -3.82
CA ASP A 157 0.97 -2.92 -4.41
C ASP A 157 0.92 -2.97 -5.94
N ALA A 158 -0.17 -2.52 -6.58
CA ALA A 158 -0.28 -2.52 -8.04
C ALA A 158 0.85 -1.70 -8.71
N GLY A 159 1.37 -0.69 -8.01
CA GLY A 159 2.47 0.14 -8.46
C GLY A 159 3.87 -0.43 -8.25
N TYR A 160 4.04 -1.70 -7.86
CA TYR A 160 5.36 -2.26 -7.52
C TYR A 160 6.37 -2.15 -8.68
N GLY A 161 5.94 -2.40 -9.93
CA GLY A 161 6.80 -2.31 -11.10
C GLY A 161 7.26 -0.87 -11.34
N LEU A 162 6.36 0.09 -11.20
CA LEU A 162 6.69 1.52 -11.31
C LEU A 162 7.59 1.98 -10.15
N HIS A 163 7.41 1.43 -8.96
CA HIS A 163 8.30 1.68 -7.83
C HIS A 163 9.70 1.10 -8.07
N LEU A 164 9.82 -0.08 -8.69
CA LEU A 164 11.11 -0.65 -9.10
C LEU A 164 11.82 0.31 -10.07
N LEU A 165 11.13 0.78 -11.11
CA LEU A 165 11.73 1.68 -12.11
C LEU A 165 12.05 3.08 -11.53
N GLY A 166 11.17 3.66 -10.73
CA GLY A 166 11.36 5.01 -10.22
C GLY A 166 12.31 5.10 -9.04
N HIS A 167 12.08 4.30 -8.01
CA HIS A 167 12.85 4.38 -6.76
C HIS A 167 14.11 3.50 -6.82
N TRP A 168 13.99 2.24 -7.20
CA TRP A 168 15.13 1.31 -7.14
C TRP A 168 16.13 1.49 -8.30
N VAL A 169 15.66 1.79 -9.51
CA VAL A 169 16.54 2.07 -10.66
C VAL A 169 16.98 3.52 -10.66
N ARG A 170 16.07 4.49 -10.88
CA ARG A 170 16.45 5.90 -11.01
C ARG A 170 16.93 6.52 -9.69
N GLY A 171 16.19 6.30 -8.60
CA GLY A 171 16.49 6.93 -7.31
C GLY A 171 17.75 6.39 -6.63
N LEU A 172 17.84 5.07 -6.49
CA LEU A 172 18.90 4.40 -5.72
C LEU A 172 20.02 3.79 -6.58
N GLY A 173 19.85 3.69 -7.90
CA GLY A 173 20.84 3.04 -8.77
C GLY A 173 21.06 1.55 -8.43
N ALA A 174 20.10 0.90 -7.78
CA ALA A 174 20.26 -0.45 -7.25
C ALA A 174 20.25 -1.53 -8.35
N LEU A 175 19.68 -1.20 -9.51
CA LEU A 175 19.60 -2.02 -10.73
C LEU A 175 19.78 -1.11 -11.95
N THR A 176 20.27 -1.64 -13.08
CA THR A 176 20.17 -0.93 -14.36
C THR A 176 18.74 -0.99 -14.90
N LEU A 177 18.39 -0.11 -15.83
CA LEU A 177 17.06 -0.10 -16.44
C LEU A 177 16.78 -1.40 -17.20
N GLU A 178 17.77 -1.94 -17.90
CA GLU A 178 17.68 -3.19 -18.66
C GLU A 178 17.47 -4.39 -17.73
N GLU A 179 18.17 -4.43 -16.60
CA GLU A 179 18.00 -5.50 -15.61
C GLU A 179 16.63 -5.42 -14.94
N ALA A 180 16.15 -4.22 -14.61
CA ALA A 180 14.80 -4.04 -14.09
C ALA A 180 13.73 -4.43 -15.12
N ALA A 181 13.91 -4.05 -16.40
CA ALA A 181 13.03 -4.49 -17.47
C ALA A 181 13.02 -6.02 -17.57
N ARG A 182 14.19 -6.68 -17.55
CA ARG A 182 14.30 -8.14 -17.52
C ARG A 182 13.58 -8.76 -16.32
N ARG A 183 13.77 -8.20 -15.12
CA ARG A 183 13.16 -8.67 -13.85
C ARG A 183 11.63 -8.54 -13.85
N LEU A 184 11.08 -7.57 -14.56
CA LEU A 184 9.63 -7.35 -14.70
C LEU A 184 8.99 -8.10 -15.87
N THR A 185 9.78 -8.59 -16.84
CA THR A 185 9.27 -9.14 -18.11
C THR A 185 9.74 -10.57 -18.36
N SER A 186 10.88 -10.75 -19.02
CA SER A 186 11.38 -12.07 -19.45
C SER A 186 11.71 -13.00 -18.28
N HIS A 187 12.10 -12.47 -17.12
CA HIS A 187 12.41 -13.29 -15.96
C HIS A 187 11.17 -14.04 -15.42
N PRO A 188 10.06 -13.37 -15.03
CA PRO A 188 8.85 -14.06 -14.63
C PRO A 188 8.25 -14.88 -15.78
N ALA A 189 8.28 -14.40 -17.02
CA ALA A 189 7.79 -15.18 -18.17
C ALA A 189 8.52 -16.53 -18.28
N ARG A 190 9.84 -16.56 -18.11
CA ARG A 190 10.62 -17.80 -18.11
C ARG A 190 10.31 -18.69 -16.91
N VAL A 191 10.24 -18.13 -15.70
CA VAL A 191 9.98 -18.91 -14.47
C VAL A 191 8.61 -19.58 -14.51
N PHE A 192 7.59 -18.86 -14.99
CA PHE A 192 6.23 -19.39 -15.10
C PHE A 192 5.98 -20.16 -16.40
N GLY A 193 6.98 -20.30 -17.27
CA GLY A 193 6.84 -20.97 -18.57
C GLY A 193 5.91 -20.26 -19.56
N ILE A 194 5.67 -18.96 -19.41
CA ILE A 194 4.81 -18.19 -20.32
C ILE A 194 5.52 -18.02 -21.66
N ARG A 195 4.97 -18.68 -22.69
CA ARG A 195 5.52 -18.65 -24.04
C ARG A 195 5.21 -17.32 -24.74
N GLU A 196 6.14 -16.90 -25.61
CA GLU A 196 5.93 -15.79 -26.56
C GLU A 196 5.56 -14.44 -25.91
N ARG A 197 5.97 -14.23 -24.64
CA ARG A 197 5.78 -12.98 -23.88
C ARG A 197 7.04 -12.62 -23.10
N GLY A 198 7.09 -11.38 -22.61
CA GLY A 198 8.18 -10.87 -21.78
C GLY A 198 9.44 -10.46 -22.54
N ALA A 199 9.41 -10.43 -23.88
CA ALA A 199 10.49 -9.93 -24.72
C ALA A 199 9.95 -9.26 -25.98
N LEU A 200 10.66 -8.24 -26.47
CA LEU A 200 10.37 -7.57 -27.74
C LEU A 200 11.03 -8.34 -28.89
N LYS A 201 10.27 -9.24 -29.53
CA LYS A 201 10.74 -10.08 -30.64
C LYS A 201 9.62 -10.26 -31.68
N PRO A 202 9.94 -10.34 -32.98
CA PRO A 202 8.96 -10.76 -33.98
C PRO A 202 8.31 -12.10 -33.60
N GLY A 203 6.99 -12.19 -33.77
CA GLY A 203 6.20 -13.37 -33.40
C GLY A 203 5.76 -13.45 -31.93
N TYR A 204 6.23 -12.55 -31.06
CA TYR A 204 5.76 -12.48 -29.67
C TYR A 204 4.48 -11.64 -29.56
N HIS A 205 3.70 -11.85 -28.49
CA HIS A 205 2.57 -10.99 -28.20
C HIS A 205 3.02 -9.55 -27.93
N ALA A 206 2.28 -8.58 -28.48
CA ALA A 206 2.53 -7.16 -28.29
C ALA A 206 1.97 -6.68 -26.93
N ASP A 207 2.58 -7.16 -25.85
CA ASP A 207 2.39 -6.64 -24.50
C ASP A 207 3.50 -5.64 -24.19
N LEU A 208 3.17 -4.35 -24.17
CA LEU A 208 4.14 -3.26 -24.20
C LEU A 208 3.83 -2.23 -23.11
N LEU A 209 4.89 -1.62 -22.59
CA LEU A 209 4.82 -0.45 -21.71
C LEU A 209 5.74 0.62 -22.31
N LEU A 210 5.16 1.76 -22.68
CA LEU A 210 5.91 2.95 -23.09
C LEU A 210 5.96 3.93 -21.92
N PHE A 211 7.16 4.35 -21.54
CA PHE A 211 7.38 5.23 -20.39
C PHE A 211 8.64 6.08 -20.59
N ASP A 212 8.68 7.23 -19.92
CA ASP A 212 9.84 8.10 -19.82
C ASP A 212 10.72 7.68 -18.63
N PRO A 213 11.97 7.24 -18.84
CA PRO A 213 12.85 6.82 -17.75
C PRO A 213 13.16 7.94 -16.75
N ALA A 214 13.11 9.20 -17.17
CA ALA A 214 13.39 10.34 -16.29
C ALA A 214 12.28 10.56 -15.25
N SER A 215 11.04 10.19 -15.56
CA SER A 215 9.87 10.47 -14.73
C SER A 215 9.10 9.23 -14.25
N VAL A 216 9.37 8.04 -14.81
CA VAL A 216 8.63 6.81 -14.49
C VAL A 216 8.60 6.52 -13.00
N GLY A 217 7.42 6.24 -12.44
CA GLY A 217 7.30 6.02 -11.01
C GLY A 217 5.86 5.83 -10.56
N ARG A 218 5.69 5.69 -9.24
CA ARG A 218 4.38 5.73 -8.60
C ARG A 218 4.23 7.06 -7.85
N GLY A 219 3.07 7.68 -7.93
CA GLY A 219 2.77 8.91 -7.20
C GLY A 219 2.37 8.66 -5.74
N PRO A 220 1.88 9.70 -5.05
CA PRO A 220 1.43 9.57 -3.67
C PRO A 220 0.25 8.59 -3.56
N LYS A 221 0.12 7.94 -2.40
CA LYS A 221 -1.03 7.09 -2.11
C LYS A 221 -2.26 7.96 -1.92
N GLN A 222 -3.39 7.52 -2.48
CA GLN A 222 -4.66 8.24 -2.42
C GLN A 222 -5.81 7.27 -2.19
N ARG A 223 -6.82 7.69 -1.44
CA ARG A 223 -8.08 6.95 -1.33
C ARG A 223 -9.06 7.41 -2.42
N VAL A 224 -9.67 6.44 -3.11
CA VAL A 224 -10.70 6.66 -4.12
C VAL A 224 -11.92 5.77 -3.82
N PHE A 225 -13.09 6.14 -4.34
CA PHE A 225 -14.37 5.46 -4.11
C PHE A 225 -14.98 4.95 -5.43
N ASP A 226 -14.18 4.22 -6.19
CA ASP A 226 -14.49 3.78 -7.57
C ASP A 226 -14.81 2.28 -7.69
N LEU A 227 -14.89 1.56 -6.57
CA LEU A 227 -15.34 0.16 -6.56
C LEU A 227 -16.88 0.06 -6.62
N PRO A 228 -17.44 -1.07 -7.08
CA PRO A 228 -18.88 -1.31 -7.06
C PRO A 228 -19.49 -0.99 -5.69
N GLY A 229 -20.65 -0.31 -5.69
CA GLY A 229 -21.28 0.14 -4.44
C GLY A 229 -20.64 1.36 -3.79
N GLY A 230 -19.70 2.04 -4.47
CA GLY A 230 -19.00 3.22 -3.93
C GLY A 230 -18.01 2.87 -2.82
N HIS A 231 -17.50 1.64 -2.81
CA HIS A 231 -16.52 1.22 -1.81
C HIS A 231 -15.14 1.85 -2.07
N ALA A 232 -14.41 2.08 -0.97
CA ALA A 232 -13.11 2.71 -1.04
C ALA A 232 -12.00 1.73 -1.42
N ARG A 233 -10.97 2.24 -2.11
CA ARG A 233 -9.66 1.61 -2.23
C ARG A 233 -8.54 2.64 -2.16
N LEU A 234 -7.34 2.19 -1.78
CA LEU A 234 -6.11 2.94 -1.99
C LEU A 234 -5.63 2.71 -3.42
N THR A 235 -5.14 3.77 -4.03
CA THR A 235 -4.51 3.75 -5.35
C THR A 235 -3.24 4.60 -5.33
N THR A 236 -2.39 4.41 -6.33
CA THR A 236 -1.25 5.29 -6.62
C THR A 236 -1.26 5.58 -8.12
N PRO A 237 -1.18 6.85 -8.53
CA PRO A 237 -1.17 7.17 -9.94
C PRO A 237 0.17 6.75 -10.56
N ALA A 238 0.12 6.29 -11.81
CA ALA A 238 1.33 6.07 -12.60
C ALA A 238 1.92 7.42 -13.00
N LEU A 239 3.22 7.59 -12.84
CA LEU A 239 3.99 8.74 -13.31
C LEU A 239 4.87 8.31 -14.47
N GLY A 240 5.04 9.18 -15.47
CA GLY A 240 5.93 8.94 -16.61
C GLY A 240 5.54 7.78 -17.52
N VAL A 241 4.34 7.23 -17.41
CA VAL A 241 3.82 6.18 -18.30
C VAL A 241 3.00 6.82 -19.42
N GLU A 242 3.37 6.56 -20.67
CA GLU A 242 2.70 7.10 -21.86
C GLU A 242 1.60 6.17 -22.38
N SER A 243 1.88 4.87 -22.46
CA SER A 243 0.90 3.89 -22.90
C SER A 243 1.19 2.48 -22.41
N VAL A 244 0.11 1.70 -22.27
CA VAL A 244 0.15 0.27 -22.01
C VAL A 244 -0.56 -0.43 -23.16
N GLY A 245 0.07 -1.44 -23.74
CA GLY A 245 -0.51 -2.31 -24.74
C GLY A 245 -0.61 -3.74 -24.21
N VAL A 246 -1.74 -4.41 -24.45
CA VAL A 246 -1.91 -5.84 -24.16
C VAL A 246 -2.44 -6.51 -25.42
N ASN A 247 -1.77 -7.56 -25.88
CA ASN A 247 -2.12 -8.27 -27.12
C ASN A 247 -2.29 -7.33 -28.33
N GLY A 248 -1.49 -6.27 -28.43
CA GLY A 248 -1.54 -5.28 -29.52
C GLY A 248 -2.65 -4.23 -29.40
N VAL A 249 -3.45 -4.26 -28.34
CA VAL A 249 -4.49 -3.26 -28.06
C VAL A 249 -3.97 -2.28 -27.01
N ARG A 250 -3.93 -1.00 -27.34
CA ARG A 250 -3.64 0.07 -26.37
C ARG A 250 -4.77 0.14 -25.33
N LEU A 251 -4.42 0.11 -24.05
CA LEU A 251 -5.37 0.15 -22.95
C LEU A 251 -5.75 1.60 -22.64
N GLU A 252 -6.99 1.97 -22.95
CA GLU A 252 -7.60 3.26 -22.63
C GLU A 252 -9.05 3.03 -22.18
N GLY A 253 -9.52 3.79 -21.19
CA GLY A 253 -10.88 3.66 -20.66
C GLY A 253 -11.21 2.25 -20.18
N GLU A 254 -12.25 1.65 -20.77
CA GLU A 254 -12.73 0.30 -20.42
C GLU A 254 -12.16 -0.83 -21.30
N ALA A 255 -11.09 -0.58 -22.08
CA ALA A 255 -10.52 -1.59 -22.98
C ALA A 255 -10.12 -2.88 -22.24
N ARG A 256 -10.61 -4.04 -22.73
CA ARG A 256 -10.30 -5.37 -22.18
C ARG A 256 -9.61 -6.22 -23.24
N ALA A 257 -8.29 -6.30 -23.17
CA ALA A 257 -7.48 -7.08 -24.12
C ALA A 257 -6.84 -8.34 -23.50
N GLY A 258 -7.07 -8.59 -22.20
CA GLY A 258 -6.54 -9.75 -21.50
C GLY A 258 -7.04 -11.08 -22.06
N ARG A 259 -6.19 -12.11 -22.04
CA ARG A 259 -6.53 -13.47 -22.41
C ARG A 259 -6.09 -14.45 -21.33
N LEU A 260 -6.87 -15.51 -21.13
CA LEU A 260 -6.46 -16.62 -20.28
C LEU A 260 -5.27 -17.34 -20.93
N LEU A 261 -4.14 -17.40 -20.21
CA LEU A 261 -2.96 -18.16 -20.62
C LEU A 261 -3.21 -19.65 -20.33
N ARG A 262 -3.16 -20.48 -21.37
CA ARG A 262 -3.42 -21.94 -21.29
C ARG A 262 -2.25 -22.82 -21.68
N HIS A 263 -1.22 -22.22 -22.28
CA HIS A 263 -0.06 -22.94 -22.82
C HIS A 263 1.20 -22.42 -22.14
N PHE A 264 1.88 -23.31 -21.43
CA PHE A 264 3.12 -23.04 -20.74
C PHE A 264 4.21 -23.99 -21.27
N SER A 265 5.47 -23.59 -21.24
CA SER A 265 6.58 -24.51 -21.46
C SER A 265 6.66 -25.49 -20.30
N ALA A 266 6.98 -26.74 -20.62
CA ALA A 266 7.27 -27.78 -19.62
C ALA A 266 8.53 -27.44 -18.81
#